data_AF-A0A9N9K725-F1
#
_entry.id   AF-A0A9N9K725-F1
#
_cell.length_a   1.000
_cell.length_b   1.000
_cell.length_c   1.000
_cell.angle_alpha   90.00
_cell.angle_beta   90.00
_cell.angle_gamma   90.00
#
_symmetry.space_group_name_H-M   'P 1'
#
loop_
_entity.id
_entity.type
_entity.pdbx_description
1 polymer ?
#
loop_
_entity_poly.entity_id
_entity_poly.type
_entity_poly.pdbx_seq_one_letter_code
_entity_poly.pdbx_strand_id
1 'polypeptide(L)' 'EEYNNSGNDSEEDSDKEPPEVSIQEAYNALKTWLSFFKQQRSSDFDMKDTKILKKYSKIMSKMLLDSKKQ' A
#
# COMPACT_ATOMS: atom_id res chain seq x y z
N GLU A 1 -28.79 -36.72 19.33
CA GLU A 1 -29.15 -36.08 18.06
C GLU A 1 -27.90 -35.44 17.49
N GLU A 2 -27.46 -35.90 16.33
CA GLU A 2 -26.47 -35.23 15.48
C GLU A 2 -27.04 -33.92 14.97
N TYR A 3 -26.19 -32.90 14.80
CA TYR A 3 -26.06 -32.21 13.51
C TYR A 3 -24.61 -31.72 13.34
N ASN A 4 -23.93 -32.29 12.35
CA ASN A 4 -22.78 -31.67 11.68
C ASN A 4 -23.26 -30.38 10.99
N ASN A 5 -22.48 -29.28 11.07
CA ASN A 5 -22.48 -28.32 9.97
C ASN A 5 -21.10 -27.69 9.76
N SER A 6 -20.60 -27.93 8.55
CA SER A 6 -19.40 -27.39 7.94
C SER A 6 -19.62 -25.92 7.60
N GLY A 7 -19.02 -25.00 8.36
CA GLY A 7 -18.95 -23.58 8.04
C GLY A 7 -17.59 -23.24 7.44
N ASN A 8 -17.48 -23.43 6.13
CA ASN A 8 -16.39 -22.94 5.32
C ASN A 8 -16.54 -21.41 5.19
N ASP A 9 -16.21 -20.66 6.23
CA ASP A 9 -16.19 -19.19 6.18
C ASP A 9 -14.88 -18.73 5.55
N SER A 10 -14.70 -19.12 4.28
CA SER A 10 -13.98 -18.28 3.34
C SER A 10 -14.92 -17.13 3.00
N GLU A 11 -15.09 -16.18 3.93
CA GLU A 11 -15.58 -14.85 3.61
C GLU A 11 -14.50 -14.19 2.75
N GLU A 12 -14.48 -14.58 1.48
CA GLU A 12 -13.87 -13.82 0.43
C GLU A 12 -14.69 -12.53 0.34
N ASP A 13 -14.23 -11.52 1.09
CA ASP A 13 -14.69 -10.14 1.08
C ASP A 13 -14.56 -9.59 -0.35
N SER A 14 -15.53 -9.98 -1.17
CA SER A 14 -15.68 -9.70 -2.60
C SER A 14 -16.28 -8.31 -2.84
N ASP A 15 -16.50 -7.51 -1.79
CA ASP A 15 -17.02 -6.15 -1.85
C ASP A 15 -15.90 -5.09 -1.76
N LYS A 16 -14.70 -5.45 -2.22
CA LYS A 16 -13.63 -4.46 -2.44
C LYS A 16 -13.91 -3.73 -3.73
N GLU A 17 -14.55 -2.57 -3.62
CA GLU A 17 -14.50 -1.55 -4.66
C GLU A 17 -13.08 -1.47 -5.23
N PRO A 18 -12.92 -1.48 -6.56
CA PRO A 18 -11.61 -1.38 -7.15
C PRO A 18 -10.97 -0.07 -6.68
N PRO A 19 -9.70 -0.08 -6.24
CA PRO A 19 -9.03 1.12 -5.79
C PRO A 19 -9.06 2.19 -6.89
N GLU A 20 -9.34 3.43 -6.50
CA GLU A 20 -9.48 4.57 -7.43
C GLU A 20 -8.24 4.84 -8.30
N VAL A 21 -7.08 4.32 -7.88
CA VAL A 21 -5.80 4.47 -8.56
C VAL A 21 -5.08 3.14 -8.70
N SER A 22 -4.36 2.97 -9.80
CA SER A 22 -3.51 1.78 -10.00
C SER A 22 -2.32 1.77 -9.02
N ILE A 23 -1.78 0.57 -8.76
CA ILE A 23 -0.55 0.40 -7.97
C ILE A 23 0.61 1.23 -8.56
N GLN A 24 0.67 1.34 -9.89
CA GLN A 24 1.68 2.10 -10.60
C GLN A 24 1.54 3.61 -10.36
N GLU A 25 0.32 4.15 -10.43
CA GLU A 25 0.04 5.57 -10.16
C GLU A 25 0.32 5.92 -8.70
N ALA A 26 -0.16 5.11 -7.76
CA ALA A 26 0.11 5.31 -6.34
C ALA A 26 1.62 5.25 -6.02
N TYR A 27 2.36 4.34 -6.66
CA TYR A 27 3.82 4.25 -6.48
C TYR A 27 4.55 5.47 -7.06
N ASN A 28 4.12 5.97 -8.22
CA ASN A 28 4.67 7.18 -8.83
C ASN A 28 4.38 8.42 -7.97
N ALA A 29 3.16 8.57 -7.47
CA ALA A 29 2.79 9.65 -6.56
C ALA A 29 3.68 9.62 -5.30
N LEU A 30 3.84 8.46 -4.67
CA LEU A 30 4.67 8.33 -3.47
C LEU A 30 6.15 8.67 -3.71
N LYS A 31 6.69 8.38 -4.90
CA LYS A 31 8.04 8.85 -5.28
C LYS A 31 8.12 10.38 -5.37
N THR A 32 7.12 11.01 -5.98
CA THR A 32 7.06 12.47 -6.11
C THR A 32 7.04 13.14 -4.73
N TRP A 33 6.18 12.66 -3.83
CA TRP A 33 6.12 13.13 -2.44
C TRP A 33 7.45 12.94 -1.71
N LEU A 34 8.09 11.77 -1.84
CA LEU A 34 9.41 11.53 -1.27
C LEU A 34 10.48 12.46 -1.82
N SER A 35 10.44 12.80 -3.10
CA SER A 35 11.36 13.75 -3.72
C SER A 35 11.16 15.15 -3.16
N PHE A 36 9.92 15.60 -3.06
CA PHE A 36 9.56 16.89 -2.48
C PHE A 36 10.05 17.03 -1.03
N PHE A 37 9.78 16.02 -0.20
CA PHE A 37 10.16 16.05 1.21
C PHE A 37 11.67 16.01 1.44
N LYS A 38 12.44 15.30 0.61
CA LYS A 38 13.91 15.30 0.68
C LYS A 38 14.53 16.67 0.42
N GLN A 39 13.84 17.55 -0.31
CA GLN A 39 14.31 18.89 -0.64
C GLN A 39 13.96 19.92 0.44
N GLN A 40 13.12 19.56 1.41
CA GLN A 40 12.73 20.47 2.49
C GLN A 40 13.92 20.78 3.38
N ARG A 41 14.13 22.08 3.63
CA ARG A 41 15.15 22.60 4.55
C ARG A 41 14.55 23.28 5.77
N SER A 42 13.23 23.25 5.91
CA SER A 42 12.55 23.81 7.07
C SER A 42 12.93 23.03 8.33
N SER A 43 13.24 23.74 9.41
CA SER A 43 13.43 23.15 10.75
C SER A 43 12.17 22.50 11.29
N ASP A 44 11.01 22.90 10.77
CA ASP A 44 9.71 22.38 11.20
C ASP A 44 9.38 21.03 10.54
N PHE A 45 10.18 20.63 9.54
CA PHE A 45 10.00 19.37 8.83
C PHE A 45 10.75 18.23 9.54
N ASP A 46 10.01 17.26 10.08
CA ASP A 46 10.62 16.08 10.69
C ASP A 46 11.06 15.06 9.62
N MET A 47 12.37 14.87 9.49
CA MET A 47 12.94 13.85 8.63
C MET A 47 12.53 12.41 9.01
N LYS A 48 11.98 12.16 10.20
CA LYS A 48 11.39 10.87 10.56
C LYS A 48 10.16 10.55 9.70
N ASP A 49 9.36 11.53 9.32
CA ASP A 49 8.20 11.32 8.44
C ASP A 49 8.64 10.85 7.05
N THR A 50 9.77 11.37 6.57
CA THR A 50 10.40 10.88 5.34
C THR A 50 10.82 9.41 5.45
N LYS A 51 11.21 8.92 6.63
CA LYS A 51 11.53 7.50 6.85
C LYS A 51 10.29 6.62 6.75
N ILE A 52 9.15 7.08 7.26
CA ILE A 52 7.87 6.39 7.13
C ILE A 52 7.48 6.25 5.66
N LEU A 53 7.52 7.35 4.90
CA LEU A 53 7.21 7.33 3.47
C LEU A 53 8.16 6.42 2.67
N LYS A 54 9.45 6.36 3.04
CA LYS A 54 10.41 5.41 2.43
C LYS A 54 10.02 3.95 2.70
N LYS A 55 9.49 3.62 3.88
CA LYS A 55 9.02 2.27 4.20
C LYS A 55 7.85 1.89 3.31
N TYR A 56 6.85 2.77 3.17
CA TYR A 56 5.72 2.53 2.27
C TYR A 56 6.15 2.39 0.81
N SER A 57 7.12 3.19 0.36
CA SER A 57 7.64 3.08 -1.02
C SER A 57 8.26 1.71 -1.30
N LYS A 58 8.94 1.10 -0.32
CA LYS A 58 9.46 -0.28 -0.45
C LYS A 58 8.34 -1.31 -0.54
N ILE A 59 7.29 -1.16 0.28
CA ILE A 59 6.13 -2.06 0.26
C ILE A 59 5.41 -1.99 -1.10
N MET A 60 5.11 -0.77 -1.57
CA MET A 60 4.48 -0.57 -2.88
C MET A 60 5.35 -1.07 -4.03
N SER A 61 6.67 -0.90 -3.95
CA SER A 61 7.59 -1.46 -4.95
C SER A 61 7.51 -2.98 -5.00
N LYS A 62 7.34 -3.66 -3.86
CA LYS A 62 7.15 -5.12 -3.81
C LYS A 62 5.80 -5.50 -4.41
N MET A 63 4.73 -4.81 -4.04
CA MET A 63 3.39 -5.03 -4.60
C MET A 63 3.37 -4.86 -6.12
N LEU A 64 4.05 -3.84 -6.65
CA LEU A 64 4.15 -3.60 -8.10
C LEU A 64 4.95 -4.70 -8.83
N LEU A 65 5.94 -5.31 -8.17
CA LEU A 65 6.67 -6.43 -8.74
C LEU A 65 5.83 -7.71 -8.73
N ASP A 66 5.09 -7.94 -7.65
CA ASP A 66 4.23 -9.10 -7.51
C ASP A 66 3.01 -9.01 -8.45
N SER A 67 2.46 -7.81 -8.68
CA SER A 67 1.36 -7.60 -9.64
C SER A 67 1.75 -7.82 -11.11
N LYS A 68 3.05 -7.89 -11.43
CA LYS A 68 3.57 -8.16 -12.78
C LYS A 68 3.87 -9.65 -13.01
N LYS A 69 3.83 -10.46 -11.95
CA LYS A 69 4.06 -11.91 -12.01
C LYS A 69 2.77 -12.72 -12.15
N GLN A 70 1.61 -12.08 -11.95
CA GLN A 70 0.31 -12.59 -12.38
C GLN A 70 0.10 -12.30 -13.85
#